data_AF-A0A7S2M1I4-F1
#
_entry.id   AF-A0A7S2M1I4-F1
#
_cell.length_a   1.000
_cell.length_b   1.000
_cell.length_c   1.000
_cell.angle_alpha   90.00
_cell.angle_beta   90.00
_cell.angle_gamma   90.00
#
_symmetry.space_group_name_H-M   'P 1'
#
loop_
_entity.id
_entity.type
_entity.pdbx_description
1 polymer ?
#
loop_
_entity_poly.entity_id
_entity_poly.type
_entity_poly.pdbx_seq_one_letter_code
_entity_poly.pdbx_strand_id
1 'polypeptide(L)'
;WPPTPLSVLASALCAANLPHDVLFRKIGVAAERQKKWTGDEFIKLMSAASGLNQLRTMEKFLRSLQPEQVLQKIARERPLRDMPLLLNVLAFVNDHALIDELARKNKDQLRNQGLQVLMTILKQWPPGLRGDHNGSQALQAFKSAIVREAVVKAMVKPPARPDLKVLVEAAKADGRNSLQSINELAASPALLETVPANEVPFQELTDVFNSLLGPFATIGEEVPRLEAACASRCLKALTFFTQSGGSCEIRTVAPMGLAIHEGV
;
A
#
# COMPACT_ATOMS: atom_id res chain seq x y z
N TRP A 1 11.38 3.56 33.65
CA TRP A 1 11.34 2.24 33.04
C TRP A 1 12.30 2.27 31.85
N PRO A 2 13.12 1.22 31.63
CA PRO A 2 13.97 1.15 30.46
C PRO A 2 13.14 1.18 29.14
N PRO A 3 13.77 1.46 27.99
CA PRO A 3 13.09 1.49 26.69
C PRO A 3 12.42 0.16 26.30
N THR A 4 13.08 -0.99 26.52
CA THR A 4 12.53 -2.30 26.13
C THR A 4 11.18 -2.59 26.81
N PRO A 5 11.04 -2.49 28.15
CA PRO A 5 9.74 -2.67 28.80
C PRO A 5 8.65 -1.70 28.34
N LEU A 6 9.01 -0.45 28.00
CA LEU A 6 8.05 0.53 27.49
C LEU A 6 7.53 0.13 26.10
N SER A 7 8.42 -0.31 25.21
CA SER A 7 8.04 -0.80 23.89
C SER A 7 7.15 -2.06 23.97
N VAL A 8 7.48 -3.00 24.86
CA VAL A 8 6.69 -4.22 25.07
C VAL A 8 5.31 -3.91 25.64
N LEU A 9 5.22 -3.00 26.61
CA LEU A 9 3.94 -2.58 27.18
C LEU A 9 3.04 -1.93 26.11
N ALA A 10 3.60 -1.03 25.30
CA ALA A 10 2.86 -0.39 24.22
C ALA A 10 2.38 -1.41 23.17
N SER A 11 3.24 -2.36 22.77
CA SER A 11 2.85 -3.44 21.85
C SER A 11 1.76 -4.34 22.44
N ALA A 12 1.83 -4.67 23.73
CA ALA A 12 0.79 -5.46 24.40
C ALA A 12 -0.56 -4.73 24.44
N LEU A 13 -0.56 -3.42 24.73
CA LEU A 13 -1.77 -2.59 24.67
C LEU A 13 -2.36 -2.52 23.26
N CYS A 14 -1.50 -2.40 22.24
CA CYS A 14 -1.92 -2.42 20.84
C CYS A 14 -2.53 -3.77 20.45
N ALA A 15 -1.92 -4.89 20.86
CA ALA A 15 -2.42 -6.23 20.59
C ALA A 15 -3.78 -6.50 21.27
N ALA A 16 -3.99 -5.93 22.46
CA ALA A 16 -5.27 -5.99 23.17
C ALA A 16 -6.34 -5.03 22.60
N ASN A 17 -5.97 -4.18 21.63
CA ASN A 17 -6.83 -3.14 21.06
C ASN A 17 -7.48 -2.24 22.14
N LEU A 18 -6.69 -1.86 23.16
CA LEU A 18 -7.14 -1.03 24.26
C LEU A 18 -6.62 0.42 24.07
N PRO A 19 -7.38 1.31 23.41
CA PRO A 19 -6.99 2.71 23.30
C PRO A 19 -7.08 3.35 24.68
N HIS A 20 -5.91 3.67 25.26
CA HIS A 20 -5.83 4.24 26.60
C HIS A 20 -4.87 5.43 26.59
N ASP A 21 -5.38 6.60 26.19
CA ASP A 21 -4.63 7.86 26.05
C ASP A 21 -3.79 8.18 27.28
N VAL A 22 -4.34 7.95 28.48
CA VAL A 22 -3.65 8.19 29.75
C VAL A 22 -2.42 7.29 29.91
N LEU A 23 -2.51 6.02 29.53
CA LEU A 23 -1.38 5.08 29.60
C LEU A 23 -0.34 5.43 28.55
N PHE A 24 -0.74 5.72 27.31
CA PHE A 24 0.18 6.14 26.26
C PHE A 24 0.90 7.45 26.60
N ARG A 25 0.20 8.42 27.19
CA ARG A 25 0.83 9.65 27.72
C ARG A 25 1.85 9.35 28.81
N LYS A 26 1.54 8.43 29.74
CA LYS A 26 2.50 8.00 30.78
C LYS A 26 3.71 7.29 30.18
N ILE A 27 3.52 6.47 29.15
CA ILE A 27 4.60 5.83 28.39
C ILE A 27 5.47 6.90 27.72
N GLY A 28 4.88 7.92 27.10
CA GLY A 28 5.61 9.04 26.51
C GLY A 28 6.48 9.80 27.53
N VAL A 29 5.91 10.15 28.68
CA VAL A 29 6.66 10.80 29.78
C VAL A 29 7.78 9.91 30.31
N ALA A 30 7.54 8.60 30.42
CA ALA A 30 8.57 7.65 30.83
C ALA A 30 9.67 7.51 29.78
N ALA A 31 9.31 7.60 28.50
CA ALA A 31 10.20 7.51 27.36
C ALA A 31 11.12 8.72 27.23
N GLU A 32 10.62 9.93 27.47
CA GLU A 32 11.39 11.18 27.55
C GLU A 32 12.56 11.09 28.55
N ARG A 33 12.37 10.35 29.65
CA ARG A 33 13.39 10.19 30.69
C ARG A 33 14.51 9.22 30.28
N GLN A 34 14.38 8.52 29.14
CA GLN A 34 15.35 7.56 28.65
C GLN A 34 16.25 8.19 27.58
N LYS A 35 17.56 8.17 27.80
CA LYS A 35 18.56 8.78 26.90
C LYS A 35 19.10 7.84 25.81
N LYS A 36 18.77 6.55 25.86
CA LYS A 36 19.30 5.54 24.94
C LYS A 36 18.16 4.74 24.35
N TRP A 37 17.84 5.00 23.09
CA TRP A 37 16.85 4.24 22.33
C TRP A 37 17.55 3.44 21.25
N THR A 38 17.31 2.14 21.21
CA THR A 38 17.60 1.38 19.99
C THR A 38 16.49 1.65 18.97
N GLY A 39 16.80 1.58 17.68
CA GLY A 39 15.77 1.82 16.68
C GLY A 39 14.70 0.71 16.65
N ASP A 40 14.99 -0.50 17.13
CA ASP A 40 13.96 -1.57 17.24
C ASP A 40 12.93 -1.24 18.32
N GLU A 41 13.38 -0.77 19.49
CA GLU A 41 12.49 -0.33 20.57
C GLU A 41 11.67 0.89 20.15
N PHE A 42 12.29 1.82 19.43
CA PHE A 42 11.63 2.99 18.88
C PHE A 42 10.54 2.61 17.88
N ILE A 43 10.85 1.77 16.88
CA ILE A 43 9.89 1.33 15.88
C ILE A 43 8.75 0.54 16.52
N LYS A 44 9.02 -0.33 17.50
CA LYS A 44 7.97 -1.06 18.23
C LYS A 44 7.03 -0.11 18.96
N LEU A 45 7.58 0.89 19.65
CA LEU A 45 6.78 1.90 20.36
C LEU A 45 5.95 2.75 19.39
N MET A 46 6.57 3.24 18.30
CA MET A 46 5.90 4.07 17.30
C MET A 46 4.85 3.30 16.51
N SER A 47 5.11 2.04 16.19
CA SER A 47 4.14 1.16 15.53
C SER A 47 2.91 0.94 16.40
N ALA A 48 3.11 0.64 17.69
CA ALA A 48 2.01 0.52 18.65
C ALA A 48 1.22 1.82 18.82
N ALA A 49 1.92 2.97 18.92
CA ALA A 49 1.29 4.27 19.02
C ALA A 49 0.50 4.62 17.75
N SER A 50 1.04 4.33 16.56
CA SER A 50 0.36 4.56 15.29
C SER A 50 -0.85 3.63 15.13
N GLY A 51 -0.73 2.36 15.49
CA GLY A 51 -1.82 1.37 15.39
C GLY A 51 -3.03 1.70 16.25
N LEU A 52 -2.83 2.37 17.39
CA LEU A 52 -3.90 2.83 18.27
C LEU A 52 -4.32 4.29 18.03
N ASN A 53 -3.79 4.95 17.00
CA ASN A 53 -3.98 6.39 16.74
C ASN A 53 -3.53 7.31 17.91
N GLN A 54 -2.57 6.85 18.72
CA GLN A 54 -2.05 7.52 19.90
C GLN A 54 -0.76 8.30 19.65
N LEU A 55 -0.30 8.45 18.40
CA LEU A 55 0.96 9.11 18.08
C LEU A 55 1.07 10.53 18.67
N ARG A 56 -0.07 11.25 18.73
CA ARG A 56 -0.16 12.59 19.35
C ARG A 56 0.26 12.61 20.81
N THR A 57 -0.02 11.55 21.56
CA THR A 57 0.39 11.46 22.99
C THR A 57 1.90 11.33 23.18
N MET A 58 2.63 11.00 22.10
CA MET A 58 4.09 10.85 22.07
C MET A 58 4.81 12.10 21.53
N GLU A 59 4.10 13.20 21.28
CA GLU A 59 4.69 14.37 20.64
C GLU A 59 5.89 14.95 21.40
N LYS A 60 5.75 15.13 22.71
CA LYS A 60 6.82 15.69 23.55
C LYS A 60 8.07 14.80 23.51
N PHE A 61 7.89 13.49 23.61
CA PHE A 61 8.95 12.51 23.45
C PHE A 61 9.62 12.62 22.08
N LEU A 62 8.85 12.62 20.99
CA LEU A 62 9.38 12.69 19.63
C LEU A 62 10.17 13.99 19.39
N ARG A 63 9.65 15.13 19.87
CA ARG A 63 10.35 16.42 19.80
C ARG A 63 11.63 16.43 20.64
N SER A 64 11.66 15.76 21.78
CA SER A 64 12.90 15.67 22.59
C SER A 64 14.04 14.91 21.90
N LEU A 65 13.72 14.06 20.91
CA LEU A 65 14.74 13.32 20.16
C LEU A 65 15.36 14.11 19.00
N GLN A 66 14.78 15.27 18.62
CA GLN A 66 15.30 16.08 17.50
C GLN A 66 16.62 16.79 17.84
N PRO A 67 16.77 17.51 18.98
CA PRO A 67 18.02 18.20 19.31
C PRO A 67 19.21 17.26 19.47
N GLU A 68 18.97 16.03 19.92
CA GLU A 68 20.01 15.03 20.16
C GLU A 68 20.37 14.21 18.90
N GLN A 69 19.76 14.50 17.74
CA GLN A 69 19.91 13.74 16.48
C GLN A 69 19.62 12.23 16.60
N VAL A 70 18.99 11.79 17.69
CA VAL A 70 18.67 10.37 17.93
C VAL A 70 17.68 9.88 16.88
N LEU A 71 16.68 10.70 16.54
CA LEU A 71 15.71 10.37 15.50
C LEU A 71 16.36 10.22 14.12
N GLN A 72 17.31 11.08 13.78
CA GLN A 72 18.09 11.01 12.54
C GLN A 72 18.94 9.74 12.48
N LYS A 73 19.64 9.41 13.56
CA LYS A 73 20.43 8.18 13.66
C LYS A 73 19.55 6.96 13.46
N ILE A 74 18.43 6.86 14.19
CA ILE A 74 17.47 5.76 14.07
C ILE A 74 17.00 5.65 12.63
N ALA A 75 16.52 6.73 12.03
CA ALA A 75 15.94 6.70 10.68
C ALA A 75 16.95 6.28 9.60
N ARG A 76 18.23 6.67 9.72
CA ARG A 76 19.29 6.31 8.76
C ARG A 76 19.68 4.84 8.79
N GLU A 77 19.51 4.17 9.93
CA GLU A 77 19.87 2.77 10.17
C GLU A 77 18.69 1.82 9.87
N ARG A 78 17.49 2.34 9.64
CA ARG A 78 16.31 1.50 9.42
C ARG A 78 16.22 0.95 7.99
N PRO A 79 15.70 -0.27 7.82
CA PRO A 79 15.39 -0.83 6.51
C PRO A 79 14.22 -0.10 5.86
N LEU A 80 14.14 -0.21 4.53
CA LEU A 80 13.10 0.45 3.73
C LEU A 80 11.66 0.10 4.18
N ARG A 81 11.42 -1.12 4.65
CA ARG A 81 10.09 -1.55 5.12
C ARG A 81 9.52 -0.68 6.25
N ASP A 82 10.37 -0.05 7.06
CA ASP A 82 9.97 0.78 8.20
C ASP A 82 9.73 2.25 7.77
N MET A 83 10.03 2.60 6.51
CA MET A 83 9.91 3.95 5.97
C MET A 83 8.53 4.58 6.12
N PRO A 84 7.39 3.88 5.92
CA PRO A 84 6.08 4.51 6.05
C PRO A 84 5.84 5.08 7.45
N LEU A 85 6.21 4.30 8.47
CA LEU A 85 6.12 4.73 9.86
C LEU A 85 7.08 5.88 10.15
N LEU A 86 8.32 5.80 9.67
CA LEU A 86 9.29 6.89 9.83
C LEU A 86 8.81 8.18 9.17
N LEU A 87 8.32 8.12 7.94
CA LEU A 87 7.79 9.28 7.23
C LEU A 87 6.59 9.88 7.98
N ASN A 88 5.72 9.04 8.56
CA ASN A 88 4.61 9.52 9.39
C ASN A 88 5.09 10.22 10.66
N VAL A 89 6.07 9.64 11.37
CA VAL A 89 6.68 10.24 12.56
C VAL A 89 7.39 11.55 12.25
N LEU A 90 8.17 11.58 11.17
CA LEU A 90 8.91 12.77 10.74
C LEU A 90 7.99 13.89 10.27
N ALA A 91 6.93 13.54 9.53
CA ALA A 91 5.89 14.50 9.15
C ALA A 91 5.20 15.06 10.40
N PHE A 92 4.94 14.20 11.39
CA PHE A 92 4.32 14.62 12.65
C PHE A 92 5.19 15.59 13.46
N VAL A 93 6.52 15.46 13.44
CA VAL A 93 7.45 16.41 14.07
C VAL A 93 7.93 17.54 13.15
N ASN A 94 7.36 17.66 11.95
CA ASN A 94 7.71 18.65 10.93
C ASN A 94 9.21 18.65 10.51
N ASP A 95 9.85 17.48 10.49
CA ASP A 95 11.25 17.32 10.04
C ASP A 95 11.33 17.02 8.54
N HIS A 96 11.01 18.02 7.72
CA HIS A 96 11.00 17.89 6.26
C HIS A 96 12.40 17.66 5.66
N ALA A 97 13.45 18.18 6.30
CA ALA A 97 14.83 18.00 5.83
C ALA A 97 15.26 16.54 5.89
N LEU A 98 14.94 15.83 6.98
CA LEU A 98 15.24 14.42 7.12
C LEU A 98 14.37 13.54 6.22
N ILE A 99 13.11 13.92 5.99
CA ILE A 99 12.24 13.25 5.00
C ILE A 99 12.91 13.25 3.61
N ASP A 100 13.43 14.40 3.18
CA ASP A 100 14.06 14.55 1.87
C ASP A 100 15.39 13.83 1.76
N GLU A 101 16.16 13.79 2.85
CA GLU A 101 17.38 13.02 2.94
C GLU A 101 17.09 11.53 2.76
N LEU A 102 16.11 11.00 3.50
CA LEU A 102 15.73 9.59 3.42
C LEU A 102 15.15 9.23 2.06
N ALA A 103 14.32 10.09 1.47
CA ALA A 103 13.76 9.91 0.14
C ALA A 103 14.88 9.79 -0.93
N ARG A 104 15.91 10.65 -0.85
CA ARG A 104 17.07 10.60 -1.76
C ARG A 104 17.92 9.36 -1.52
N LYS A 105 18.29 9.08 -0.27
CA LYS A 105 19.18 7.95 0.10
C LYS A 105 18.60 6.59 -0.29
N ASN A 106 17.29 6.42 -0.12
CA ASN A 106 16.64 5.12 -0.31
C ASN A 106 16.18 4.86 -1.76
N LYS A 107 16.22 5.86 -2.64
CA LYS A 107 15.76 5.74 -4.04
C LYS A 107 16.49 4.61 -4.79
N ASP A 108 17.79 4.49 -4.61
CA ASP A 108 18.58 3.47 -5.31
C ASP A 108 18.39 2.06 -4.72
N GLN A 109 17.94 1.98 -3.46
CA GLN A 109 17.70 0.71 -2.78
C GLN A 109 16.42 0.02 -3.25
N LEU A 110 15.51 0.76 -3.92
CA LEU A 110 14.20 0.26 -4.38
C LEU A 110 14.33 -0.95 -5.31
N ARG A 111 15.33 -0.96 -6.20
CA ARG A 111 15.54 -2.02 -7.19
C ARG A 111 15.77 -3.41 -6.57
N ASN A 112 16.37 -3.42 -5.38
CA ASN A 112 16.69 -4.64 -4.63
C ASN A 112 15.54 -5.12 -3.74
N GLN A 113 14.40 -4.42 -3.74
CA GLN A 113 13.25 -4.79 -2.91
C GLN A 113 12.28 -5.67 -3.66
N GLY A 114 11.64 -6.58 -2.92
CA GLY A 114 10.52 -7.36 -3.43
C GLY A 114 9.25 -6.51 -3.55
N LEU A 115 8.36 -6.92 -4.45
CA LEU A 115 7.06 -6.27 -4.69
C LEU A 115 6.27 -6.05 -3.38
N GLN A 116 6.25 -7.03 -2.49
CA GLN A 116 5.51 -6.96 -1.21
C GLN A 116 6.00 -5.82 -0.30
N VAL A 117 7.30 -5.52 -0.29
CA VAL A 117 7.85 -4.39 0.49
C VAL A 117 7.37 -3.07 -0.12
N LEU A 118 7.47 -2.94 -1.45
CA LEU A 118 7.01 -1.74 -2.17
C LEU A 118 5.51 -1.51 -1.98
N MET A 119 4.69 -2.56 -2.05
CA MET A 119 3.26 -2.50 -1.80
C MET A 119 2.93 -2.11 -0.36
N THR A 120 3.66 -2.64 0.62
CA THR A 120 3.51 -2.25 2.03
C THR A 120 3.75 -0.75 2.19
N ILE A 121 4.78 -0.22 1.52
CA ILE A 121 5.11 1.21 1.56
C ILE A 121 4.01 2.06 0.95
N LEU A 122 3.49 1.67 -0.22
CA LEU A 122 2.39 2.39 -0.88
C LEU A 122 1.10 2.37 -0.06
N LYS A 123 0.74 1.23 0.54
CA LYS A 123 -0.44 1.10 1.40
C LYS A 123 -0.38 2.00 2.62
N GLN A 124 0.78 2.02 3.27
CA GLN A 124 1.00 2.76 4.51
C GLN A 124 1.49 4.18 4.27
N TRP A 125 1.43 4.67 3.03
CA TRP A 125 1.93 6.01 2.71
C TRP A 125 1.22 7.07 3.55
N PRO A 126 1.95 7.91 4.31
CA PRO A 126 1.34 8.80 5.29
C PRO A 126 0.32 9.75 4.66
N PRO A 127 -0.91 9.83 5.19
CA PRO A 127 -1.98 10.64 4.60
C PRO A 127 -1.66 12.14 4.57
N GLY A 128 -0.98 12.66 5.60
CA GLY A 128 -0.52 14.06 5.65
C GLY A 128 0.57 14.42 4.64
N LEU A 129 1.10 13.43 3.90
CA LEU A 129 2.07 13.64 2.82
C LEU A 129 1.46 13.39 1.42
N ARG A 130 0.13 13.23 1.33
CA ARG A 130 -0.56 12.85 0.07
C ARG A 130 -0.96 14.02 -0.82
N GLY A 131 -1.06 15.25 -0.33
CA GLY A 131 -1.72 16.33 -1.10
C GLY A 131 -1.33 17.77 -0.80
N ASP A 132 -0.48 18.07 0.17
CA ASP A 132 -0.12 19.47 0.42
C ASP A 132 0.93 19.91 -0.60
N HIS A 133 0.62 21.01 -1.32
CA HIS A 133 1.46 21.65 -2.34
C HIS A 133 2.84 22.14 -1.87
N ASN A 134 3.25 21.76 -0.65
CA ASN A 134 4.58 21.93 -0.08
C ASN A 134 5.34 20.60 0.10
N GLY A 135 4.81 19.48 -0.43
CA GLY A 135 5.53 18.21 -0.46
C GLY A 135 6.83 18.37 -1.25
N SER A 136 7.96 18.13 -0.61
CA SER A 136 9.25 18.25 -1.28
C SER A 136 9.31 17.41 -2.56
N GLN A 137 9.89 17.99 -3.60
CA GLN A 137 10.13 17.33 -4.88
C GLN A 137 10.86 15.99 -4.70
N ALA A 138 11.72 15.87 -3.69
CA ALA A 138 12.42 14.62 -3.37
C ALA A 138 11.47 13.51 -2.93
N LEU A 139 10.49 13.84 -2.08
CA LEU A 139 9.50 12.87 -1.59
C LEU A 139 8.56 12.41 -2.69
N GLN A 140 8.09 13.33 -3.54
CA GLN A 140 7.26 12.97 -4.70
C GLN A 140 8.05 12.08 -5.67
N ALA A 141 9.27 12.46 -6.03
CA ALA A 141 10.13 11.66 -6.89
C ALA A 141 10.43 10.27 -6.31
N PHE A 142 10.51 10.15 -4.98
CA PHE A 142 10.67 8.87 -4.30
C PHE A 142 9.40 8.01 -4.37
N LYS A 143 8.21 8.60 -4.15
CA LYS A 143 6.93 7.92 -4.35
C LYS A 143 6.77 7.44 -5.79
N SER A 144 7.04 8.29 -6.78
CA SER A 144 7.02 7.92 -8.21
C SER A 144 7.98 6.77 -8.51
N ALA A 145 9.16 6.76 -7.88
CA ALA A 145 10.12 5.68 -8.05
C ALA A 145 9.63 4.35 -7.44
N ILE A 146 8.95 4.39 -6.29
CA ILE A 146 8.32 3.21 -5.68
C ILE A 146 7.23 2.66 -6.61
N VAL A 147 6.35 3.51 -7.13
CA VAL A 147 5.29 3.10 -8.07
C VAL A 147 5.90 2.44 -9.29
N ARG A 148 6.88 3.08 -9.92
CA ARG A 148 7.55 2.56 -11.12
C ARG A 148 8.21 1.21 -10.88
N GLU A 149 8.97 1.07 -9.79
CA GLU A 149 9.63 -0.20 -9.47
C GLU A 149 8.59 -1.28 -9.14
N ALA A 150 7.50 -0.93 -8.43
CA ALA A 150 6.41 -1.86 -8.14
C ALA A 150 5.74 -2.36 -9.43
N VAL A 151 5.50 -1.48 -10.41
CA VAL A 151 4.98 -1.87 -11.74
C VAL A 151 5.96 -2.81 -12.45
N VAL A 152 7.26 -2.50 -12.48
CA VAL A 152 8.27 -3.36 -13.10
C VAL A 152 8.30 -4.74 -12.45
N LYS A 153 8.23 -4.84 -11.12
CA LYS A 153 8.15 -6.14 -10.43
C LYS A 153 6.82 -6.86 -10.71
N ALA A 154 5.72 -6.11 -10.79
CA ALA A 154 4.38 -6.62 -11.07
C ALA A 154 4.25 -7.25 -12.47
N MET A 155 5.00 -6.74 -13.45
CA MET A 155 5.06 -7.31 -14.80
C MET A 155 5.68 -8.71 -14.85
N VAL A 156 6.51 -9.07 -13.87
CA VAL A 156 7.15 -10.40 -13.77
C VAL A 156 6.36 -11.32 -12.85
N LYS A 157 5.87 -10.80 -11.72
CA LYS A 157 5.06 -11.54 -10.76
C LYS A 157 3.83 -10.71 -10.42
N PRO A 158 2.61 -11.22 -10.71
CA PRO A 158 1.42 -10.41 -10.53
C PRO A 158 1.24 -10.04 -9.05
N PRO A 159 0.76 -8.81 -8.77
CA PRO A 159 0.43 -8.40 -7.42
C PRO A 159 -0.76 -9.22 -6.91
N ALA A 160 -0.93 -9.30 -5.60
CA ALA A 160 -2.19 -9.79 -5.06
C ALA A 160 -3.33 -8.87 -5.53
N ARG A 161 -4.53 -9.40 -5.73
CA ARG A 161 -5.71 -8.60 -6.13
C ARG A 161 -5.92 -7.30 -5.32
N PRO A 162 -5.85 -7.31 -3.96
CA PRO A 162 -5.95 -6.06 -3.21
C PRO A 162 -4.75 -5.11 -3.42
N ASP A 163 -3.58 -5.64 -3.78
CA ASP A 163 -2.39 -4.84 -4.09
C ASP A 163 -2.53 -4.13 -5.44
N LEU A 164 -3.20 -4.76 -6.42
CA LEU A 164 -3.45 -4.17 -7.73
C LEU A 164 -4.21 -2.84 -7.62
N LYS A 165 -5.26 -2.81 -6.80
CA LYS A 165 -6.02 -1.57 -6.53
C LYS A 165 -5.13 -0.45 -6.03
N VAL A 166 -4.29 -0.73 -5.03
CA VAL A 166 -3.38 0.25 -4.44
C VAL A 166 -2.36 0.76 -5.47
N LEU A 167 -1.85 -0.13 -6.32
CA LEU A 167 -0.86 0.21 -7.32
C LEU A 167 -1.46 1.11 -8.43
N VAL A 168 -2.65 0.78 -8.90
CA VAL A 168 -3.39 1.56 -9.93
C VAL A 168 -3.77 2.94 -9.40
N GLU A 169 -4.32 3.03 -8.18
CA GLU A 169 -4.62 4.32 -7.53
C GLU A 169 -3.36 5.17 -7.31
N ALA A 170 -2.26 4.55 -6.89
CA ALA A 170 -0.99 5.26 -6.69
C ALA A 170 -0.41 5.79 -8.00
N ALA A 171 -0.54 5.05 -9.11
CA ALA A 171 -0.11 5.49 -10.42
C ALA A 171 -0.97 6.63 -10.99
N LYS A 172 -2.29 6.59 -10.80
CA LYS A 172 -3.17 7.73 -11.14
C LYS A 172 -2.74 9.00 -10.42
N ALA A 173 -2.44 8.89 -9.13
CA ALA A 173 -1.99 10.03 -8.33
C ALA A 173 -0.60 10.55 -8.73
N ASP A 174 0.25 9.72 -9.33
CA ASP A 174 1.60 10.08 -9.78
C ASP A 174 1.60 10.79 -11.15
N GLY A 175 0.63 10.45 -12.00
CA GLY A 175 0.38 11.12 -13.28
C GLY A 175 0.69 10.25 -14.49
N ARG A 176 0.75 10.91 -15.66
CA ARG A 176 0.62 10.27 -16.99
C ARG A 176 1.65 9.16 -17.27
N ASN A 177 2.90 9.35 -16.86
CA ASN A 177 3.96 8.36 -17.11
C ASN A 177 3.71 7.05 -16.34
N SER A 178 3.24 7.14 -15.10
CA SER A 178 2.92 5.96 -14.30
C SER A 178 1.63 5.29 -14.76
N LEU A 179 0.65 6.05 -15.25
CA LEU A 179 -0.54 5.50 -15.90
C LEU A 179 -0.18 4.67 -17.15
N GLN A 180 0.73 5.18 -17.99
CA GLN A 180 1.21 4.42 -19.15
C GLN A 180 1.82 3.07 -18.74
N SER A 181 2.69 3.04 -17.72
CA SER A 181 3.29 1.80 -17.23
C SER A 181 2.26 0.84 -16.62
N ILE A 182 1.17 1.35 -16.05
CA ILE A 182 0.04 0.53 -15.55
C ILE A 182 -0.74 -0.10 -16.70
N ASN A 183 -0.93 0.61 -17.82
CA ASN A 183 -1.56 0.03 -19.00
C ASN A 183 -0.67 -1.06 -19.63
N GLU A 184 0.65 -0.89 -19.58
CA GLU A 184 1.59 -1.95 -19.95
C GLU A 184 1.50 -3.16 -19.01
N LEU A 185 1.32 -2.95 -17.70
CA LEU A 185 1.07 -4.02 -16.73
C LEU A 185 -0.24 -4.76 -17.04
N ALA A 186 -1.30 -4.05 -17.42
CA ALA A 186 -2.58 -4.66 -17.81
C ALA A 186 -2.45 -5.57 -19.04
N ALA A 187 -1.51 -5.24 -19.93
CA ALA A 187 -1.16 -6.04 -21.09
C ALA A 187 -0.13 -7.15 -20.81
N SER A 188 0.42 -7.23 -19.59
CA SER A 188 1.51 -8.14 -19.26
C SER A 188 1.04 -9.60 -19.17
N PRO A 189 1.86 -10.58 -19.60
CA PRO A 189 1.53 -12.00 -19.45
C PRO A 189 1.24 -12.38 -18.00
N ALA A 190 2.04 -11.87 -17.06
CA ALA A 190 1.90 -12.14 -15.63
C ALA A 190 0.51 -11.80 -15.09
N LEU A 191 -0.07 -10.66 -15.49
CA LEU A 191 -1.42 -10.28 -15.08
C LEU A 191 -2.49 -11.05 -15.85
N LEU A 192 -2.32 -11.27 -17.16
CA LEU A 192 -3.25 -12.04 -17.97
C LEU A 192 -3.37 -13.50 -17.52
N GLU A 193 -2.31 -14.09 -16.96
CA GLU A 193 -2.31 -15.44 -16.38
C GLU A 193 -3.12 -15.53 -15.07
N THR A 194 -3.41 -14.41 -14.41
CA THR A 194 -4.27 -14.41 -13.21
C THR A 194 -5.75 -14.53 -13.54
N VAL A 195 -6.10 -14.40 -14.82
CA VAL A 195 -7.46 -14.58 -15.32
C VAL A 195 -7.80 -16.09 -15.22
N PRO A 196 -8.83 -16.48 -14.45
CA PRO A 196 -9.13 -17.87 -14.13
C PRO A 196 -9.41 -18.72 -15.36
N ALA A 197 -9.08 -20.01 -15.25
CA ALA A 197 -9.40 -21.01 -16.26
C ALA A 197 -10.91 -21.29 -16.31
N ASN A 198 -11.35 -21.98 -17.37
CA ASN A 198 -12.76 -22.17 -17.71
C ASN A 198 -13.56 -23.06 -16.73
N GLU A 199 -12.89 -23.66 -15.74
CA GLU A 199 -13.48 -24.66 -14.82
C GLU A 199 -13.96 -24.04 -13.49
N VAL A 200 -13.96 -22.71 -13.38
CA VAL A 200 -14.30 -21.99 -12.14
C VAL A 200 -15.79 -21.64 -12.11
N PRO A 201 -16.47 -21.76 -10.95
CA PRO A 201 -17.87 -21.34 -10.81
C PRO A 201 -18.11 -19.89 -11.25
N PHE A 202 -19.29 -19.62 -11.82
CA PHE A 202 -19.62 -18.30 -12.39
C PHE A 202 -19.51 -17.14 -11.38
N GLN A 203 -19.90 -17.35 -10.13
CA GLN A 203 -19.79 -16.33 -9.09
C GLN A 203 -18.33 -15.97 -8.81
N GLU A 204 -17.46 -16.98 -8.73
CA GLU A 204 -16.04 -16.77 -8.49
C GLU A 204 -15.38 -16.08 -9.70
N LEU A 205 -15.76 -16.44 -10.93
CA LEU A 205 -15.34 -15.72 -12.14
C LEU A 205 -15.66 -14.21 -12.06
N THR A 206 -16.89 -13.90 -11.67
CA THR A 206 -17.36 -12.51 -11.50
C THR A 206 -16.53 -11.76 -10.46
N ASP A 207 -16.29 -12.38 -9.30
CA ASP A 207 -15.47 -11.79 -8.23
C ASP A 207 -14.02 -11.57 -8.69
N VAL A 208 -13.45 -12.48 -9.47
CA VAL A 208 -12.11 -12.30 -10.05
C VAL A 208 -12.09 -11.12 -11.02
N PHE A 209 -13.03 -11.04 -11.96
CA PHE A 209 -13.04 -9.96 -12.94
C PHE A 209 -13.25 -8.60 -12.29
N ASN A 210 -14.15 -8.50 -11.31
CA ASN A 210 -14.32 -7.28 -10.53
C ASN A 210 -13.03 -6.88 -9.82
N SER A 211 -12.26 -7.84 -9.30
CA SER A 211 -10.99 -7.55 -8.63
C SER A 211 -9.83 -7.19 -9.58
N LEU A 212 -9.89 -7.65 -10.85
CA LEU A 212 -8.85 -7.40 -11.85
C LEU A 212 -9.12 -6.13 -12.67
N LEU A 213 -10.36 -5.96 -13.17
CA LEU A 213 -10.77 -4.82 -13.99
C LEU A 213 -11.22 -3.63 -13.16
N GLY A 214 -11.85 -3.87 -12.00
CA GLY A 214 -12.39 -2.83 -11.13
C GLY A 214 -11.40 -1.72 -10.77
N PRO A 215 -10.12 -2.01 -10.44
CA PRO A 215 -9.11 -0.97 -10.23
C PRO A 215 -8.96 0.02 -11.39
N PHE A 216 -8.94 -0.47 -12.64
CA PHE A 216 -8.77 0.34 -13.84
C PHE A 216 -10.06 1.10 -14.18
N ALA A 217 -11.21 0.43 -14.10
CA ALA A 217 -12.52 1.03 -14.30
C ALA A 217 -12.77 2.19 -13.31
N THR A 218 -12.41 2.01 -12.03
CA THR A 218 -12.53 3.06 -11.00
C THR A 218 -11.77 4.33 -11.37
N ILE A 219 -10.67 4.19 -12.10
CA ILE A 219 -9.85 5.32 -12.51
C ILE A 219 -10.16 5.84 -13.91
N GLY A 220 -11.02 5.17 -14.66
CA GLY A 220 -11.39 5.50 -16.05
C GLY A 220 -10.32 5.12 -17.07
N GLU A 221 -9.47 4.13 -16.77
CA GLU A 221 -8.45 3.65 -17.71
C GLU A 221 -8.95 2.41 -18.44
N GLU A 222 -8.89 2.44 -19.77
CA GLU A 222 -9.20 1.30 -20.63
C GLU A 222 -8.04 0.29 -20.61
N VAL A 223 -8.36 -1.00 -20.50
CA VAL A 223 -7.36 -2.07 -20.51
C VAL A 223 -7.72 -3.17 -21.51
N PRO A 224 -7.68 -2.87 -22.83
CA PRO A 224 -8.31 -3.70 -23.86
C PRO A 224 -7.85 -5.16 -23.87
N ARG A 225 -6.57 -5.41 -23.56
CA ARG A 225 -6.04 -6.79 -23.53
C ARG A 225 -6.54 -7.58 -22.32
N LEU A 226 -6.65 -6.94 -21.16
CA LEU A 226 -7.17 -7.58 -19.95
C LEU A 226 -8.69 -7.77 -20.07
N GLU A 227 -9.40 -6.77 -20.58
CA GLU A 227 -10.83 -6.84 -20.92
C GLU A 227 -11.12 -7.97 -21.91
N ALA A 228 -10.37 -8.05 -23.02
CA ALA A 228 -10.53 -9.12 -24.00
C ALA A 228 -10.23 -10.50 -23.41
N ALA A 229 -9.23 -10.61 -22.51
CA ALA A 229 -8.95 -11.87 -21.82
C ALA A 229 -10.11 -12.28 -20.90
N CYS A 230 -10.66 -11.35 -20.11
CA CYS A 230 -11.82 -11.60 -19.26
C CYS A 230 -13.06 -11.97 -20.09
N ALA A 231 -13.36 -11.19 -21.14
CA ALA A 231 -14.47 -11.44 -22.05
C ALA A 231 -14.35 -12.80 -22.74
N SER A 232 -13.15 -13.18 -23.20
CA SER A 232 -12.89 -14.49 -23.80
C SER A 232 -13.18 -15.63 -22.81
N ARG A 233 -12.84 -15.47 -21.53
CA ARG A 233 -13.18 -16.46 -20.49
C ARG A 233 -14.67 -16.51 -20.20
N CYS A 234 -15.36 -15.38 -20.11
CA CYS A 234 -16.82 -15.35 -19.97
C CYS A 234 -17.51 -16.12 -21.09
N LEU A 235 -17.13 -15.84 -22.35
CA LEU A 235 -17.70 -16.50 -23.52
C LEU A 235 -17.45 -18.02 -23.48
N LYS A 236 -16.24 -18.45 -23.11
CA LYS A 236 -15.92 -19.88 -22.98
C LYS A 236 -16.71 -20.56 -21.86
N ALA A 237 -16.85 -19.93 -20.70
CA ALA A 237 -17.66 -20.45 -19.60
C ALA A 237 -19.11 -20.64 -20.05
N LEU A 238 -19.70 -19.62 -20.71
CA LEU A 238 -21.05 -19.71 -21.27
C LEU A 238 -21.22 -20.87 -22.25
N THR A 239 -20.25 -21.09 -23.16
CA THR A 239 -20.31 -22.22 -24.10
C THR A 239 -20.24 -23.59 -23.41
N PHE A 240 -19.50 -23.71 -22.31
CA PHE A 240 -19.43 -24.96 -21.54
C PHE A 240 -20.76 -25.25 -20.82
N PHE A 241 -21.38 -24.22 -20.24
CA PHE A 241 -22.68 -24.33 -19.58
C PHE A 241 -23.80 -24.72 -20.57
N THR A 242 -23.80 -24.17 -21.78
CA THR A 242 -24.81 -24.52 -22.80
C THR A 242 -24.62 -25.92 -23.37
N GLN A 243 -23.38 -26.39 -23.54
CA GLN A 243 -23.08 -27.76 -23.99
C GLN A 243 -23.41 -28.83 -22.94
N SER A 244 -23.38 -28.48 -21.66
CA SER A 244 -23.65 -29.40 -20.55
C SER A 244 -25.15 -29.62 -20.27
N GLY A 245 -26.04 -29.14 -21.15
CA GLY A 245 -27.50 -29.30 -21.00
C GLY A 245 -28.15 -28.36 -19.97
N GLY A 246 -27.42 -27.35 -19.49
CA GLY A 246 -27.97 -26.31 -18.64
C GLY A 246 -28.84 -25.35 -19.47
N SER A 247 -30.12 -25.23 -19.10
CA SER A 247 -31.00 -24.20 -19.67
C SER A 247 -30.46 -22.83 -19.29
N CYS A 248 -29.80 -22.16 -20.24
CA CYS A 248 -29.33 -20.79 -20.08
C CYS A 248 -30.55 -19.88 -20.28
N GLU A 249 -31.32 -19.63 -19.22
CA GLU A 249 -32.33 -18.57 -19.29
C GLU A 249 -31.61 -17.27 -19.62
N ILE A 250 -31.98 -16.62 -20.73
CA ILE A 250 -31.44 -15.32 -21.16
C ILE A 250 -31.46 -14.30 -20.00
N ARG A 251 -32.34 -14.49 -19.01
CA ARG A 251 -32.43 -13.68 -17.78
C ARG A 251 -31.19 -13.74 -16.88
N THR A 252 -30.40 -14.82 -16.89
CA THR A 252 -29.12 -14.91 -16.13
C THR A 252 -27.92 -14.41 -16.93
N VAL A 253 -28.01 -14.32 -18.26
CA VAL A 253 -26.91 -13.90 -19.15
C VAL A 253 -27.03 -12.45 -19.60
N ALA A 254 -28.25 -11.93 -19.76
CA ALA A 254 -28.52 -10.53 -20.11
C ALA A 254 -27.89 -9.50 -19.14
N PRO A 255 -27.79 -9.76 -17.82
CA PRO A 255 -27.07 -8.88 -16.92
C PRO A 255 -25.57 -8.77 -17.24
N MET A 256 -24.95 -9.79 -17.86
CA MET A 256 -23.55 -9.70 -18.31
C MET A 256 -23.37 -8.76 -19.50
N GLY A 257 -24.31 -8.79 -20.45
CA GLY A 257 -24.31 -7.86 -21.59
C GLY A 257 -24.52 -6.42 -21.14
N LEU A 258 -25.39 -6.20 -20.15
CA LEU A 258 -25.66 -4.87 -19.60
C LEU A 258 -24.53 -4.37 -18.68
N ALA A 259 -23.96 -5.21 -17.81
CA ALA A 259 -22.85 -4.79 -16.93
C ALA A 259 -21.57 -4.44 -17.69
N ILE A 260 -21.35 -5.05 -18.87
CA ILE A 260 -20.22 -4.71 -19.76
C ILE A 260 -20.51 -3.43 -20.55
N HIS A 261 -21.77 -3.08 -20.78
CA HIS A 261 -22.16 -1.95 -21.63
C HIS A 261 -22.56 -0.68 -20.85
N GLU A 262 -22.93 -0.82 -19.57
CA GLU A 262 -23.30 0.29 -18.66
C GLU A 262 -22.14 0.71 -17.72
N GLY A 263 -20.98 0.04 -17.80
CA GLY A 263 -19.77 0.33 -17.02
C GLY A 263 -18.61 0.95 -17.81
N VAL A 264 -18.82 1.33 -19.08
CA VAL A 264 -17.88 2.06 -19.96
C VAL A 264 -18.31 3.51 -20.10
#